data_AF-A0A9P4HUX2-F1
#
_entry.id   AF-A0A9P4HUX2-F1
#
_cell.length_a   1.000
_cell.length_b   1.000
_cell.length_c   1.000
_cell.angle_alpha   90.00
_cell.angle_beta   90.00
_cell.angle_gamma   90.00
#
_symmetry.space_group_name_H-M   'P 1'
#
loop_
_entity.id
_entity.type
_entity.pdbx_description
1 polymer ?
#
loop_
_entity_poly.entity_id
_entity_poly.type
_entity_poly.pdbx_seq_one_letter_code
_entity_poly.pdbx_strand_id
1 'polypeptide(L)'
;TATFDGYDITDTQFPPQDSLPKNVSLHLQNLLEPFPESVVGSYDVVHASLLVCGLRGDEWEPAVRNLKTLLKKGGWLFWLETSHSTATSVPPSRAYQKVLELEYEFGKMMGRDNRFFHKLPTYFRNAGLVDVDKKDFLTLDHPEFDQEYNKIFLRVEDQGLHGMVARGGVEGMRTEEDAERALADLKRDMDNGVQCGIVYSWFWGRNP
;
A
#
# COMPACT_ATOMS: atom_id res chain seq x y z
N THR A 1 1.24 -6.14 28.37
CA THR A 1 0.85 -4.88 27.70
C THR A 1 1.75 -4.70 26.49
N ALA A 2 1.24 -4.15 25.38
CA ALA A 2 2.01 -3.93 24.16
C ALA A 2 2.34 -2.43 24.01
N THR A 3 3.52 -2.14 23.44
CA THR A 3 3.98 -0.80 23.08
C THR A 3 4.11 -0.73 21.57
N PHE A 4 3.75 0.40 20.97
CA PHE A 4 3.75 0.62 19.53
C PHE A 4 4.61 1.85 19.20
N ASP A 5 5.51 1.67 18.25
CA ASP A 5 6.28 2.76 17.64
C ASP A 5 5.90 2.84 16.17
N GLY A 6 5.36 3.97 15.75
CA GLY A 6 5.06 4.29 14.35
C GLY A 6 6.20 5.09 13.73
N TYR A 7 6.53 4.80 12.48
CA TYR A 7 7.59 5.44 11.73
C TYR A 7 7.06 5.92 10.38
N ASP A 8 7.33 7.17 10.03
CA ASP A 8 6.98 7.73 8.73
C ASP A 8 8.08 8.68 8.23
N ILE A 9 8.22 8.81 6.92
CA ILE A 9 9.18 9.74 6.30
C ILE A 9 8.79 11.21 6.53
N THR A 10 7.56 11.47 6.94
CA THR A 10 7.06 12.80 7.30
C THR A 10 6.18 12.78 8.54
N ASP A 11 6.28 13.83 9.37
CA ASP A 11 5.43 14.05 10.55
C ASP A 11 4.13 14.82 10.23
N THR A 12 3.92 15.21 8.97
CA THR A 12 2.80 16.06 8.54
C THR A 12 1.41 15.46 8.84
N GLN A 13 1.32 14.13 8.92
CA GLN A 13 0.08 13.42 9.24
C GLN A 13 0.02 12.92 10.68
N PHE A 14 1.01 13.24 11.51
CA PHE A 14 1.00 12.79 12.91
C PHE A 14 -0.06 13.56 13.69
N PRO A 15 -0.91 12.87 14.47
CA PRO A 15 -1.79 13.54 15.41
C PRO A 15 -0.96 14.17 16.55
N PRO A 16 -1.51 15.16 17.27
CA PRO A 16 -0.83 15.74 18.43
C PRO A 16 -0.47 14.68 19.46
N GLN A 17 0.72 14.78 20.06
CA GLN A 17 1.24 13.77 21.01
C GLN A 17 0.28 13.51 22.18
N ASP A 18 -0.37 14.55 22.71
CA ASP A 18 -1.31 14.43 23.82
C ASP A 18 -2.61 13.70 23.46
N SER A 19 -2.88 13.52 22.16
CA SER A 19 -4.02 12.73 21.67
C SER A 19 -3.70 11.23 21.50
N LEU A 20 -2.42 10.85 21.58
CA LEU A 20 -1.99 9.47 21.44
C LEU A 20 -2.23 8.67 22.72
N PRO A 21 -2.60 7.39 22.62
CA PRO A 21 -2.54 6.47 23.76
C PRO A 21 -1.13 6.43 24.36
N LYS A 22 -1.02 6.28 25.68
CA LYS A 22 0.28 6.30 26.40
C LYS A 22 1.29 5.23 25.95
N ASN A 23 0.84 4.21 25.23
CA ASN A 23 1.66 3.13 24.72
C ASN A 23 1.97 3.26 23.21
N VAL A 24 1.72 4.43 22.61
CA VAL A 24 2.00 4.73 21.20
C VAL A 24 2.94 5.92 21.11
N SER A 25 4.03 5.75 20.36
CA SER A 25 4.95 6.84 19.99
C SER A 25 5.07 6.90 18.47
N LEU A 26 5.22 8.09 17.90
CA LEU A 26 5.41 8.28 16.46
C LEU A 26 6.74 9.00 16.22
N HIS A 27 7.47 8.56 15.19
CA HIS A 27 8.84 8.97 14.93
C HIS A 27 9.06 9.27 13.44
N LEU A 28 9.85 10.29 13.15
CA LEU A 28 10.29 10.59 11.79
C LEU A 28 11.41 9.63 11.39
N GLN A 29 11.19 8.81 10.37
CA GLN A 29 12.17 7.87 9.85
C GLN A 29 11.85 7.47 8.41
N ASN A 30 12.86 7.59 7.53
CA ASN A 30 12.81 6.95 6.22
C ASN A 30 13.16 5.46 6.38
N LEU A 31 12.23 4.57 6.02
CA LEU A 31 12.44 3.11 6.11
C LEU A 31 13.55 2.59 5.17
N LEU A 32 13.95 3.38 4.16
CA LEU A 32 15.05 3.06 3.24
C LEU A 32 16.42 3.40 3.83
N GLU A 33 16.47 4.15 4.93
CA GLU A 33 17.68 4.44 5.68
C GLU A 33 17.84 3.47 6.86
N PRO A 34 19.07 3.25 7.36
CA PRO A 34 19.28 2.51 8.60
C PRO A 34 18.48 3.12 9.77
N PHE A 35 17.82 2.26 10.54
CA PHE A 35 17.14 2.68 11.77
C PHE A 35 18.17 2.98 12.88
N PRO A 36 17.83 3.83 13.86
CA PRO A 36 18.70 4.10 15.00
C PRO A 36 19.10 2.82 15.74
N GLU A 37 20.36 2.72 16.17
CA GLU A 37 20.88 1.52 16.86
C GLU A 37 20.07 1.14 18.10
N SER A 38 19.44 2.11 18.78
CA SER A 38 18.61 1.90 19.97
C SER A 38 17.38 1.03 19.74
N VAL A 39 16.92 0.89 18.50
CA VAL A 39 15.70 0.14 18.15
C VAL A 39 15.97 -1.12 17.33
N VAL A 40 17.24 -1.37 16.97
CA VAL A 40 17.66 -2.59 16.28
C VAL A 40 17.45 -3.79 17.21
N GLY A 41 16.76 -4.81 16.71
CA GLY A 41 16.48 -6.03 17.47
C GLY A 41 15.52 -5.84 18.65
N SER A 42 14.74 -4.76 18.67
CA SER A 42 13.88 -4.41 19.82
C SER A 42 12.42 -4.86 19.68
N TYR A 43 11.97 -5.21 18.47
CA TYR A 43 10.55 -5.47 18.20
C TYR A 43 10.24 -6.97 18.08
N ASP A 44 9.16 -7.39 18.75
CA ASP A 44 8.59 -8.73 18.58
C ASP A 44 7.84 -8.85 17.24
N VAL A 45 7.25 -7.74 16.77
CA VAL A 45 6.53 -7.63 15.51
C VAL A 45 6.85 -6.30 14.85
N VAL A 46 7.14 -6.34 13.55
CA VAL A 46 7.22 -5.16 12.68
C VAL A 46 6.10 -5.29 11.64
N HIS A 47 5.33 -4.22 11.46
CA HIS A 47 4.25 -4.17 10.48
C HIS A 47 4.49 -3.04 9.48
N ALA A 48 4.37 -3.33 8.19
CA ALA A 48 4.34 -2.35 7.11
C ALA A 48 3.05 -2.51 6.30
N SER A 49 2.54 -1.44 5.71
CA SER A 49 1.33 -1.52 4.90
C SER A 49 1.24 -0.47 3.81
N LEU A 50 0.76 -0.89 2.64
CA LEU A 50 0.30 -0.03 1.53
C LEU A 50 1.36 0.98 1.06
N LEU A 51 2.61 0.52 0.95
CA LEU A 51 3.74 1.27 0.42
C LEU A 51 3.87 1.15 -1.11
N VAL A 52 2.92 0.45 -1.79
CA VAL A 52 2.85 0.32 -3.26
C VAL A 52 3.00 1.64 -4.01
N CYS A 53 2.44 2.73 -3.47
CA CYS A 53 2.52 4.05 -4.08
C CYS A 53 3.80 4.82 -3.72
N GLY A 54 4.51 4.42 -2.67
CA GLY A 54 5.66 5.12 -2.11
C GLY A 54 7.02 4.58 -2.55
N LEU A 55 7.11 3.30 -2.92
CA LEU A 55 8.38 2.64 -3.24
C LEU A 55 8.59 2.43 -4.74
N ARG A 56 9.80 2.74 -5.21
CA ARG A 56 10.29 2.33 -6.53
C ARG A 56 10.65 0.84 -6.56
N GLY A 57 10.79 0.30 -7.76
CA GLY A 57 11.08 -1.12 -7.95
C GLY A 57 12.35 -1.62 -7.26
N ASP A 58 13.39 -0.79 -7.20
CA ASP A 58 14.68 -1.08 -6.58
C ASP A 58 14.69 -0.88 -5.05
N GLU A 59 13.61 -0.33 -4.47
CA GLU A 59 13.55 0.05 -3.05
C GLU A 59 12.90 -1.02 -2.15
N TRP A 60 12.14 -1.96 -2.72
CA TRP A 60 11.45 -3.01 -1.95
C TRP A 60 12.39 -3.92 -1.15
N GLU A 61 13.46 -4.41 -1.78
CA GLU A 61 14.41 -5.30 -1.10
C GLU A 61 15.25 -4.59 -0.03
N PRO A 62 15.79 -3.37 -0.27
CA PRO A 62 16.34 -2.52 0.80
C PRO A 62 15.36 -2.28 1.95
N ALA A 63 14.10 -1.96 1.67
CA ALA A 63 13.06 -1.74 2.68
C ALA A 63 12.87 -2.96 3.59
N VAL A 64 12.70 -4.15 3.00
CA VAL A 64 12.57 -5.41 3.75
C VAL A 64 13.81 -5.66 4.62
N ARG A 65 15.03 -5.42 4.09
CA ARG A 65 16.27 -5.61 4.86
C ARG A 65 16.35 -4.67 6.06
N ASN A 66 16.01 -3.39 5.89
CA ASN A 66 16.02 -2.42 6.99
C ASN A 66 14.97 -2.77 8.04
N LEU A 67 13.72 -3.06 7.64
CA LEU A 67 12.67 -3.46 8.58
C LEU A 67 13.03 -4.75 9.34
N LYS A 68 13.71 -5.70 8.68
CA LYS A 68 14.17 -6.92 9.33
C LYS A 68 15.19 -6.65 10.45
N THR A 69 15.97 -5.56 10.40
CA THR A 69 16.92 -5.21 11.48
C THR A 69 16.24 -4.88 12.79
N LEU A 70 15.01 -4.41 12.76
CA LEU A 70 14.23 -4.06 13.95
C LEU A 70 13.76 -5.29 14.74
N LEU A 71 13.69 -6.45 14.09
CA LEU A 71 13.16 -7.65 14.69
C LEU A 71 14.12 -8.30 15.68
N LYS A 72 13.60 -8.63 16.86
CA LYS A 72 14.20 -9.62 17.76
C LYS A 72 14.39 -10.95 17.05
N LYS A 73 15.27 -11.79 17.57
CA LYS A 73 15.30 -13.21 17.21
C LYS A 73 13.94 -13.85 17.52
N GLY A 74 13.35 -14.52 16.54
CA GLY A 74 12.00 -15.08 16.62
C GLY A 74 10.85 -14.10 16.33
N GLY A 75 11.14 -12.81 16.12
CA GLY A 75 10.14 -11.80 15.78
C GLY A 75 9.62 -11.92 14.35
N TRP A 76 8.48 -11.28 14.04
CA TRP A 76 7.80 -11.39 12.76
C TRP A 76 7.69 -10.06 12.01
N LEU A 77 8.03 -10.08 10.72
CA LEU A 77 7.64 -9.02 9.78
C LEU A 77 6.29 -9.39 9.19
N PHE A 78 5.29 -8.53 9.34
CA PHE A 78 4.03 -8.57 8.61
C PHE A 78 3.97 -7.41 7.63
N TRP A 79 3.47 -7.68 6.44
CA TRP A 79 3.31 -6.66 5.41
C TRP A 79 1.98 -6.82 4.70
N LEU A 80 1.12 -5.80 4.79
CA LEU A 80 -0.13 -5.73 4.05
C LEU A 80 0.07 -4.94 2.75
N GLU A 81 -0.15 -5.56 1.61
CA GLU A 81 -0.08 -4.87 0.31
C GLU A 81 -1.29 -5.15 -0.56
N THR A 82 -1.41 -4.33 -1.60
CA THR A 82 -2.32 -4.53 -2.72
C THR A 82 -1.59 -4.31 -4.04
N SER A 83 -2.20 -4.67 -5.17
CA SER A 83 -1.62 -4.44 -6.48
C SER A 83 -2.69 -4.16 -7.52
N HIS A 84 -2.45 -3.19 -8.41
CA HIS A 84 -3.31 -2.97 -9.57
C HIS A 84 -3.45 -4.23 -10.45
N SER A 85 -2.47 -5.15 -10.40
CA SER A 85 -2.54 -6.43 -11.13
C SER A 85 -3.60 -7.40 -10.60
N THR A 86 -4.11 -7.19 -9.38
CA THR A 86 -5.16 -8.01 -8.76
C THR A 86 -6.52 -7.33 -8.77
N ALA A 87 -6.60 -6.11 -9.32
CA ALA A 87 -7.84 -5.36 -9.44
C ALA A 87 -8.75 -5.95 -10.52
N THR A 88 -10.07 -5.96 -10.26
CA THR A 88 -11.08 -6.53 -11.15
C THR A 88 -12.44 -5.87 -10.96
N SER A 89 -13.37 -6.08 -11.90
CA SER A 89 -14.77 -5.62 -11.75
C SER A 89 -15.77 -6.69 -12.17
N VAL A 90 -16.93 -6.69 -11.50
CA VAL A 90 -18.06 -7.57 -11.82
C VAL A 90 -19.35 -6.75 -11.91
N PRO A 91 -20.03 -6.72 -13.07
CA PRO A 91 -19.53 -7.15 -14.38
C PRO A 91 -18.32 -6.31 -14.83
N PRO A 92 -17.59 -6.73 -15.89
CA PRO A 92 -16.44 -5.97 -16.39
C PRO A 92 -16.81 -4.51 -16.74
N SER A 93 -16.08 -3.56 -16.16
CA SER A 93 -16.23 -2.12 -16.39
C SER A 93 -15.09 -1.57 -17.24
N ARG A 94 -15.43 -0.86 -18.32
CA ARG A 94 -14.43 -0.14 -19.12
C ARG A 94 -13.88 1.08 -18.38
N ALA A 95 -14.71 1.76 -17.60
CA ALA A 95 -14.28 2.91 -16.82
C ALA A 95 -13.25 2.49 -15.77
N TYR A 96 -13.47 1.38 -15.05
CA TYR A 96 -12.49 0.90 -14.09
C TYR A 96 -11.20 0.42 -14.75
N GLN A 97 -11.29 -0.31 -15.86
CA GLN A 97 -10.10 -0.70 -16.63
C GLN A 97 -9.28 0.52 -17.10
N LYS A 98 -9.96 1.60 -17.51
CA LYS A 98 -9.28 2.83 -17.89
C LYS A 98 -8.53 3.46 -16.72
N VAL A 99 -9.12 3.48 -15.53
CA VAL A 99 -8.44 3.97 -14.32
C VAL A 99 -7.21 3.13 -14.00
N LEU A 100 -7.32 1.79 -14.03
CA LEU A 100 -6.19 0.89 -13.79
C LEU A 100 -5.05 1.09 -14.81
N GLU A 101 -5.36 1.33 -16.09
CA GLU A 101 -4.37 1.66 -17.11
C GLU A 101 -3.62 2.98 -16.82
N LEU A 102 -4.36 4.02 -16.38
CA LEU A 102 -3.77 5.31 -16.01
C LEU A 102 -2.82 5.16 -14.83
N GLU A 103 -3.25 4.45 -13.77
CA GLU A 103 -2.42 4.18 -12.60
C GLU A 103 -1.18 3.34 -12.96
N TYR A 104 -1.34 2.35 -13.82
CA TYR A 104 -0.25 1.50 -14.28
C TYR A 104 0.83 2.29 -15.03
N GLU A 105 0.43 3.13 -15.99
CA GLU A 105 1.35 3.96 -16.76
C GLU A 105 2.00 5.04 -15.88
N PHE A 106 1.25 5.62 -14.95
CA PHE A 106 1.81 6.58 -14.00
C PHE A 106 2.82 5.91 -13.06
N GLY A 107 2.49 4.72 -12.54
CA GLY A 107 3.40 3.94 -11.70
C GLY A 107 4.72 3.64 -12.41
N LYS A 108 4.68 3.27 -13.69
CA LYS A 108 5.88 3.09 -14.53
C LYS A 108 6.68 4.38 -14.66
N MET A 109 6.02 5.51 -14.94
CA MET A 109 6.67 6.82 -15.03
C MET A 109 7.39 7.19 -13.72
N MET A 110 6.81 6.83 -12.57
CA MET A 110 7.39 7.06 -11.25
C MET A 110 8.46 6.02 -10.83
N GLY A 111 8.78 5.05 -11.68
CA GLY A 111 9.79 4.02 -11.40
C GLY A 111 9.31 2.89 -10.48
N ARG A 112 8.00 2.72 -10.31
CA ARG A 112 7.43 1.59 -9.55
C ARG A 112 7.56 0.29 -10.36
N ASP A 113 7.78 -0.83 -9.68
CA ASP A 113 7.76 -2.16 -10.33
C ASP A 113 6.41 -2.82 -10.11
N ASN A 114 5.59 -2.93 -11.16
CA ASN A 114 4.27 -3.55 -11.07
C ASN A 114 4.30 -5.05 -10.69
N ARG A 115 5.48 -5.69 -10.69
CA ARG A 115 5.66 -7.09 -10.26
C ARG A 115 6.11 -7.23 -8.81
N PHE A 116 6.29 -6.13 -8.07
CA PHE A 116 6.78 -6.15 -6.69
C PHE A 116 5.95 -7.12 -5.81
N PHE A 117 4.64 -7.14 -6.01
CA PHE A 117 3.68 -7.92 -5.24
C PHE A 117 3.99 -9.43 -5.28
N HIS A 118 4.39 -9.95 -6.45
CA HIS A 118 4.81 -11.35 -6.59
C HIS A 118 6.22 -11.61 -6.07
N LYS A 119 7.06 -10.56 -6.01
CA LYS A 119 8.46 -10.65 -5.56
C LYS A 119 8.61 -10.45 -4.06
N LEU A 120 7.63 -9.92 -3.36
CA LEU A 120 7.71 -9.61 -1.93
C LEU A 120 8.11 -10.83 -1.07
N PRO A 121 7.55 -12.05 -1.27
CA PRO A 121 8.05 -13.25 -0.58
C PRO A 121 9.52 -13.56 -0.86
N THR A 122 10.00 -13.28 -2.07
CA THR A 122 11.42 -13.47 -2.43
C THR A 122 12.29 -12.46 -1.71
N TYR A 123 11.89 -11.20 -1.61
CA TYR A 123 12.62 -10.18 -0.83
C TYR A 123 12.73 -10.56 0.65
N PHE A 124 11.66 -11.14 1.23
CA PHE A 124 11.68 -11.65 2.60
C PHE A 124 12.73 -12.76 2.78
N ARG A 125 12.74 -13.75 1.87
CA ARG A 125 13.73 -14.84 1.90
C ARG A 125 15.16 -14.34 1.70
N ASN A 126 15.38 -13.40 0.76
CA ASN A 126 16.69 -12.79 0.53
C ASN A 126 17.21 -12.03 1.76
N ALA A 127 16.31 -11.40 2.54
CA ALA A 127 16.65 -10.76 3.80
C ALA A 127 16.90 -11.76 4.96
N GLY A 128 16.78 -13.06 4.70
CA GLY A 128 17.02 -14.13 5.67
C GLY A 128 15.82 -14.43 6.58
N LEU A 129 14.62 -13.94 6.26
CA LEU A 129 13.40 -14.36 6.97
C LEU A 129 13.05 -15.80 6.59
N VAL A 130 12.59 -16.55 7.59
CA VAL A 130 12.10 -17.93 7.47
C VAL A 130 10.58 -17.96 7.65
N ASP A 131 9.96 -19.12 7.45
CA ASP A 131 8.50 -19.29 7.61
C ASP A 131 7.70 -18.28 6.75
N VAL A 132 8.21 -17.99 5.55
CA VAL A 132 7.65 -16.98 4.64
C VAL A 132 6.44 -17.52 3.90
N ASP A 133 5.29 -16.88 4.12
CA ASP A 133 4.02 -17.24 3.50
C ASP A 133 3.13 -16.00 3.28
N LYS A 134 1.98 -16.20 2.64
CA LYS A 134 1.01 -15.14 2.37
C LYS A 134 -0.44 -15.60 2.53
N LYS A 135 -1.33 -14.64 2.72
CA LYS A 135 -2.78 -14.83 2.69
C LYS A 135 -3.44 -13.70 1.91
N ASP A 136 -4.26 -14.08 0.95
CA ASP A 136 -4.98 -13.16 0.07
C ASP A 136 -6.42 -12.96 0.58
N PHE A 137 -6.91 -11.73 0.44
CA PHE A 137 -8.27 -11.31 0.77
C PHE A 137 -8.82 -10.48 -0.39
N LEU A 138 -9.85 -10.98 -1.06
CA LEU A 138 -10.52 -10.26 -2.14
C LEU A 138 -11.66 -9.42 -1.55
N THR A 139 -11.70 -8.13 -1.88
CA THR A 139 -12.74 -7.24 -1.34
C THR A 139 -14.16 -7.66 -1.76
N LEU A 140 -14.32 -8.27 -2.93
CA LEU A 140 -15.61 -8.78 -3.41
C LEU A 140 -16.15 -9.99 -2.61
N ASP A 141 -15.32 -10.67 -1.83
CA ASP A 141 -15.76 -11.76 -0.95
C ASP A 141 -16.41 -11.24 0.35
N HIS A 142 -16.42 -9.93 0.56
CA HIS A 142 -16.85 -9.26 1.79
C HIS A 142 -17.96 -8.21 1.55
N PRO A 143 -19.16 -8.62 1.11
CA PRO A 143 -20.26 -7.71 0.78
C PRO A 143 -20.75 -6.87 1.96
N GLU A 144 -20.46 -7.30 3.19
CA GLU A 144 -20.74 -6.54 4.41
C GLU A 144 -20.06 -5.17 4.44
N PHE A 145 -18.97 -4.99 3.67
CA PHE A 145 -18.22 -3.73 3.61
C PHE A 145 -18.56 -2.88 2.38
N ASP A 146 -19.41 -3.35 1.45
CA ASP A 146 -19.61 -2.73 0.13
C ASP A 146 -19.89 -1.22 0.20
N GLN A 147 -20.77 -0.76 1.09
CA GLN A 147 -21.14 0.66 1.16
C GLN A 147 -20.00 1.55 1.66
N GLU A 148 -19.25 1.11 2.66
CA GLU A 148 -18.12 1.86 3.20
C GLU A 148 -16.92 1.76 2.26
N TYR A 149 -16.68 0.57 1.73
CA TYR A 149 -15.66 0.29 0.72
C TYR A 149 -15.84 1.19 -0.50
N ASN A 150 -17.03 1.25 -1.10
CA ASN A 150 -17.25 2.05 -2.31
C ASN A 150 -16.96 3.54 -2.10
N LYS A 151 -17.28 4.08 -0.93
CA LYS A 151 -16.97 5.49 -0.59
C LYS A 151 -15.48 5.72 -0.43
N ILE A 152 -14.79 4.83 0.27
CA ILE A 152 -13.34 4.91 0.48
C ILE A 152 -12.62 4.73 -0.85
N PHE A 153 -13.03 3.73 -1.63
CA PHE A 153 -12.49 3.41 -2.95
C PHE A 153 -12.59 4.62 -3.89
N LEU A 154 -13.78 5.19 -4.09
CA LEU A 154 -13.93 6.37 -4.95
C LEU A 154 -13.11 7.57 -4.47
N ARG A 155 -12.93 7.74 -3.15
CA ARG A 155 -12.08 8.80 -2.60
C ARG A 155 -10.59 8.55 -2.87
N VAL A 156 -10.14 7.30 -2.79
CA VAL A 156 -8.76 6.93 -3.11
C VAL A 156 -8.49 7.16 -4.60
N GLU A 157 -9.43 6.76 -5.47
CA GLU A 157 -9.32 7.01 -6.90
C GLU A 157 -9.30 8.51 -7.22
N ASP A 158 -10.20 9.29 -6.64
CA ASP A 158 -10.23 10.76 -6.77
C ASP A 158 -8.87 11.39 -6.42
N GLN A 159 -8.35 11.08 -5.23
CA GLN A 159 -7.05 11.58 -4.77
C GLN A 159 -5.89 11.09 -5.65
N GLY A 160 -5.94 9.84 -6.11
CA GLY A 160 -4.96 9.25 -7.00
C GLY A 160 -4.91 9.98 -8.34
N LEU A 161 -6.06 10.11 -9.01
CA LEU A 161 -6.17 10.77 -10.32
C LEU A 161 -5.72 12.23 -10.27
N HIS A 162 -6.19 13.01 -9.29
CA HIS A 162 -5.76 14.39 -9.09
C HIS A 162 -4.27 14.49 -8.74
N GLY A 163 -3.75 13.58 -7.91
CA GLY A 163 -2.33 13.50 -7.58
C GLY A 163 -1.44 13.20 -8.79
N MET A 164 -1.93 12.40 -9.74
CA MET A 164 -1.26 12.13 -11.01
C MET A 164 -1.22 13.37 -11.89
N VAL A 165 -2.34 14.09 -12.04
CA VAL A 165 -2.41 15.35 -12.82
C VAL A 165 -1.44 16.39 -12.25
N ALA A 166 -1.43 16.58 -10.93
CA ALA A 166 -0.53 17.51 -10.25
C ALA A 166 0.97 17.20 -10.48
N ARG A 167 1.30 15.97 -10.89
CA ARG A 167 2.66 15.51 -11.21
C ARG A 167 2.94 15.41 -12.71
N GLY A 168 2.10 16.03 -13.54
CA GLY A 168 2.26 16.11 -15.00
C GLY A 168 1.33 15.18 -15.80
N GLY A 169 0.58 14.32 -15.13
CA GLY A 169 -0.35 13.37 -15.75
C GLY A 169 0.33 12.28 -16.59
N VAL A 170 -0.48 11.57 -17.36
CA VAL A 170 -0.06 10.52 -18.31
C VAL A 170 -0.82 10.65 -19.62
N GLU A 171 -0.48 9.83 -20.62
CA GLU A 171 -1.28 9.77 -21.85
C GLU A 171 -2.74 9.37 -21.53
N GLY A 172 -3.67 10.19 -22.00
CA GLY A 172 -5.11 10.01 -21.73
C GLY A 172 -5.62 10.67 -20.44
N MET A 173 -4.75 11.29 -19.62
CA MET A 173 -5.16 12.12 -18.49
C MET A 173 -4.08 13.14 -18.10
N ARG A 174 -4.25 14.42 -18.49
CA ARG A 174 -3.28 15.50 -18.24
C ARG A 174 -3.88 16.74 -17.58
N THR A 175 -5.21 16.82 -17.50
CA THR A 175 -5.93 17.96 -16.95
C THR A 175 -6.87 17.51 -15.83
N GLU A 176 -7.25 18.44 -14.95
CA GLU A 176 -8.23 18.16 -13.90
C GLU A 176 -9.56 17.67 -14.49
N GLU A 177 -9.98 18.23 -15.62
CA GLU A 177 -11.18 17.78 -16.32
C GLU A 177 -11.06 16.33 -16.83
N ASP A 178 -9.86 15.87 -17.20
CA ASP A 178 -9.65 14.47 -17.59
C ASP A 178 -9.84 13.54 -16.38
N ALA A 179 -9.28 13.91 -15.23
CA ALA A 179 -9.40 13.16 -13.98
C ALA A 179 -10.86 13.10 -13.51
N GLU A 180 -11.56 14.24 -13.49
CA GLU A 180 -12.96 14.33 -13.11
C GLU A 180 -13.85 13.48 -14.03
N ARG A 181 -13.57 13.45 -15.35
CA ARG A 181 -14.32 12.59 -16.29
C ARG A 181 -14.07 11.10 -16.02
N ALA A 182 -12.82 10.70 -15.80
CA ALA A 182 -12.49 9.31 -15.49
C ALA A 182 -13.18 8.84 -14.21
N LEU A 183 -13.18 9.68 -13.16
CA LEU A 183 -13.86 9.40 -11.90
C LEU A 183 -15.38 9.35 -12.07
N ALA A 184 -15.96 10.29 -12.83
CA ALA A 184 -17.40 10.35 -13.07
C ALA A 184 -17.90 9.10 -13.81
N ASP A 185 -17.15 8.62 -14.79
CA ASP A 185 -17.49 7.40 -15.53
C ASP A 185 -17.36 6.16 -14.66
N LEU A 186 -16.32 6.06 -13.82
CA LEU A 186 -16.18 4.98 -12.84
C LEU A 186 -17.34 4.98 -11.84
N LYS A 187 -17.67 6.15 -11.28
CA LYS A 187 -18.80 6.30 -10.36
C LYS A 187 -20.12 5.88 -11.02
N ARG A 188 -20.34 6.26 -12.28
CA ARG A 188 -21.54 5.90 -13.04
C ARG A 188 -21.67 4.38 -13.20
N ASP A 189 -20.57 3.70 -13.52
CA ASP A 189 -20.55 2.24 -13.62
C ASP A 189 -20.90 1.60 -12.26
N MET A 190 -20.33 2.10 -11.17
CA MET A 190 -20.62 1.61 -9.81
C MET A 190 -22.08 1.88 -9.39
N ASP A 191 -22.62 3.06 -9.67
CA ASP A 191 -24.02 3.40 -9.42
C ASP A 191 -24.98 2.47 -10.20
N ASN A 192 -24.53 1.95 -11.36
CA ASN A 192 -25.25 0.99 -12.18
C ASN A 192 -25.02 -0.48 -11.76
N GLY A 193 -24.36 -0.72 -10.62
CA GLY A 193 -24.19 -2.05 -10.03
C GLY A 193 -22.88 -2.75 -10.39
N VAL A 194 -21.90 -2.06 -10.98
CA VAL A 194 -20.54 -2.60 -11.07
C VAL A 194 -19.90 -2.63 -9.69
N GLN A 195 -19.41 -3.81 -9.29
CA GLN A 195 -18.59 -3.97 -8.11
C GLN A 195 -17.12 -3.97 -8.53
N CYS A 196 -16.33 -3.07 -7.96
CA CYS A 196 -14.88 -3.02 -8.14
C CYS A 196 -14.21 -3.79 -7.00
N GLY A 197 -13.21 -4.60 -7.35
CA GLY A 197 -12.56 -5.52 -6.45
C GLY A 197 -11.05 -5.39 -6.52
N ILE A 198 -10.38 -5.59 -5.39
CA ILE A 198 -8.91 -5.68 -5.35
C ILE A 198 -8.50 -6.71 -4.30
N VAL A 199 -7.35 -7.36 -4.50
CA VAL A 199 -6.79 -8.29 -3.51
C VAL A 199 -5.85 -7.56 -2.59
N TYR A 200 -6.15 -7.62 -1.29
CA TYR A 200 -5.20 -7.32 -0.23
C TYR A 200 -4.50 -8.61 0.20
N SER A 201 -3.19 -8.59 0.26
CA SER A 201 -2.40 -9.73 0.72
C SER A 201 -1.61 -9.38 1.96
N TRP A 202 -1.76 -10.22 2.97
CA TRP A 202 -0.84 -10.29 4.08
C TRP A 202 0.35 -11.17 3.68
N PHE A 203 1.55 -10.62 3.80
CA PHE A 203 2.80 -11.35 3.69
C PHE A 203 3.44 -11.40 5.07
N TRP A 204 4.08 -12.51 5.42
CA TRP A 204 4.81 -12.58 6.67
C TRP A 204 6.08 -13.41 6.57
N GLY A 205 6.99 -13.18 7.50
CA GLY A 205 8.20 -13.98 7.69
C GLY A 205 8.79 -13.75 9.07
N ARG A 206 9.42 -14.79 9.62
CA ARG A 206 10.02 -14.77 10.95
C ARG A 206 11.54 -14.55 10.85
N ASN A 207 12.08 -13.74 11.75
CA ASN A 207 13.51 -13.62 11.95
C ASN A 207 14.04 -14.85 12.72
N PRO A 208 14.95 -15.66 12.16
CA PRO A 208 15.37 -16.94 12.75
C PRO A 208 16.14 -16.82 14.06
#